data_AF-A0AAJ5EEM1-F1
#
_entry.id   AF-A0AAJ5EEM1-F1
#
_cell.length_a   1.000
_cell.length_b   1.000
_cell.length_c   1.000
_cell.angle_alpha   90.00
_cell.angle_beta   90.00
_cell.angle_gamma   90.00
#
_symmetry.space_group_name_H-M   'P 1'
#
loop_
_entity.id
_entity.type
_entity.pdbx_description
1 polymer ?
#
loop_
_entity_poly.entity_id
_entity_poly.type
_entity_poly.pdbx_seq_one_letter_code
_entity_poly.pdbx_strand_id
1 'polypeptide(L)'
;MSEFKIIETQEDLDRIINARLARQKETLEKQFGDYDQIKTRNAELENEVTSLKTAMEETSAASKTHEQLVADLESKIAGYEKASIRQRVALQNGLPIEFADRLAGEDEESIKADAERLSSFFKPSQPVAPLKSVEPNVQEDEDADLRKMLQNLTNRGE
;
A
#
# COMPACT_ATOMS: atom_id res chain seq x y z
N MET A 1 56.69 19.81 -63.47
CA MET A 1 55.70 20.84 -63.88
C MET A 1 55.54 20.71 -65.38
N SER A 2 54.42 20.19 -65.85
CA SER A 2 54.14 20.12 -67.29
C SER A 2 53.88 21.53 -67.82
N GLU A 3 54.59 21.93 -68.89
CA GLU A 3 54.38 23.22 -69.55
C GLU A 3 52.96 23.32 -70.13
N PHE A 4 52.40 24.54 -70.11
CA PHE A 4 51.08 24.82 -70.66
C PHE A 4 51.13 24.69 -72.19
N LYS A 5 50.29 23.81 -72.75
CA LYS A 5 50.14 23.63 -74.19
C LYS A 5 48.88 24.36 -74.65
N ILE A 6 49.03 25.23 -75.65
CA ILE A 6 47.93 26.02 -76.22
C ILE A 6 46.97 25.06 -76.94
N ILE A 7 45.66 25.30 -76.78
CA ILE A 7 44.61 24.50 -77.42
C ILE A 7 44.37 25.09 -78.81
N GLU A 8 44.61 24.29 -79.85
CA GLU A 8 44.56 24.76 -81.25
C GLU A 8 43.28 24.32 -81.97
N THR A 9 42.52 23.38 -81.40
CA THR A 9 41.29 22.82 -81.99
C THR A 9 40.18 22.65 -80.97
N GLN A 10 38.92 22.66 -81.43
CA GLN A 10 37.75 22.38 -80.59
C GLN A 10 37.77 20.94 -80.03
N GLU A 11 38.26 19.98 -80.83
CA GLU A 11 38.40 18.59 -80.38
C GLU A 11 39.38 18.45 -79.21
N ASP A 12 40.48 19.22 -79.20
CA ASP A 12 41.43 19.23 -78.09
C ASP A 12 40.82 19.84 -76.82
N LEU A 13 40.01 20.89 -76.98
CA LEU A 13 39.25 21.49 -75.86
C LEU A 13 38.27 20.48 -75.26
N ASP A 14 37.44 19.88 -76.10
CA ASP A 14 36.42 18.92 -75.69
C ASP A 14 37.05 17.69 -75.03
N ARG A 15 38.21 17.22 -75.52
CA ARG A 15 38.98 16.13 -74.91
C ARG A 15 39.44 16.46 -73.49
N ILE A 16 39.99 17.66 -73.28
CA ILE A 16 40.48 18.10 -71.95
C ILE A 16 39.31 18.25 -70.98
N ILE A 17 38.20 18.84 -71.41
CA ILE A 17 36.98 19.02 -70.60
C ILE A 17 36.42 17.65 -70.22
N ASN A 18 36.25 16.73 -71.17
CA ASN A 18 35.75 15.38 -70.90
C ASN A 18 36.67 14.61 -69.94
N ALA A 19 37.99 14.71 -70.10
CA ALA A 19 38.94 14.10 -69.16
C ALA A 19 38.83 14.69 -67.75
N ARG A 20 38.61 16.00 -67.62
CA ARG A 20 38.41 16.66 -66.33
C ARG A 20 37.08 16.26 -65.68
N LEU A 21 36.00 16.23 -66.47
CA LEU A 21 34.67 15.80 -66.03
C LEU A 21 34.68 14.33 -65.60
N ALA A 22 35.36 13.44 -66.33
CA ALA A 22 35.50 12.04 -65.96
C ALA A 22 36.22 11.88 -64.61
N ARG A 23 37.35 12.59 -64.41
CA ARG A 23 38.06 12.58 -63.12
C ARG A 23 37.21 13.13 -61.97
N GLN A 24 36.42 14.17 -62.22
CA GLN A 24 35.49 14.71 -61.23
C GLN A 24 34.38 13.73 -60.89
N LYS A 25 33.77 13.09 -61.88
CA LYS A 25 32.75 12.05 -61.67
C LYS A 25 33.30 10.87 -60.86
N GLU A 26 34.47 10.36 -61.21
CA GLU A 26 35.12 9.27 -60.48
C GLU A 26 35.44 9.67 -59.03
N THR A 27 35.84 10.92 -58.80
CA THR A 27 36.10 11.43 -57.45
C THR A 27 34.82 11.55 -56.64
N LEU A 28 33.73 12.04 -57.25
CA LEU A 28 32.40 12.14 -56.63
C LEU A 28 31.82 10.76 -56.31
N GLU A 29 31.90 9.81 -57.24
CA GLU A 29 31.44 8.44 -57.01
C GLU A 29 32.21 7.76 -55.86
N LYS A 30 33.53 8.01 -55.75
CA LYS A 30 34.32 7.50 -54.61
C LYS A 30 33.97 8.19 -53.29
N GLN A 31 33.65 9.48 -53.31
CA GLN A 31 33.35 10.25 -52.11
C GLN A 31 31.91 10.05 -51.60
N PHE A 32 30.97 9.75 -52.48
CA PHE A 32 29.53 9.66 -52.18
C PHE A 32 28.91 8.31 -52.55
N GLY A 33 29.72 7.29 -52.85
CA GLY A 33 29.23 5.96 -53.21
C GLY A 33 28.46 5.26 -52.07
N ASP A 34 28.64 5.70 -50.83
CA ASP A 34 27.95 5.22 -49.63
C ASP A 34 26.74 6.09 -49.24
N TYR A 35 26.47 7.18 -49.95
CA TYR A 35 25.44 8.15 -49.59
C TYR A 35 24.05 7.51 -49.45
N ASP A 36 23.66 6.67 -50.41
CA ASP A 36 22.36 5.98 -50.36
C ASP A 36 22.27 5.00 -49.19
N GLN A 37 23.39 4.33 -48.85
CA GLN A 37 23.45 3.42 -47.70
C GLN A 37 23.29 4.19 -46.38
N ILE A 38 23.99 5.32 -46.23
CA ILE A 38 23.89 6.20 -45.06
C ILE A 38 22.47 6.74 -44.93
N LYS A 39 21.86 7.17 -46.04
CA LYS A 39 20.49 7.68 -46.06
C LYS A 39 19.48 6.62 -45.61
N THR A 40 19.59 5.40 -46.14
CA THR A 40 18.73 4.28 -45.72
C THR A 40 18.93 3.97 -44.23
N ARG A 41 20.19 3.88 -43.76
CA ARG A 41 20.48 3.57 -42.37
C ARG A 41 20.00 4.67 -41.41
N ASN A 42 20.09 5.94 -41.79
CA ASN A 42 19.53 7.02 -40.99
C ASN A 42 18.00 6.93 -40.88
N ALA A 43 17.30 6.62 -41.98
CA ALA A 43 15.85 6.42 -41.93
C ALA A 43 15.46 5.22 -41.05
N GLU A 44 16.21 4.11 -41.11
CA GLU A 44 16.03 2.95 -40.23
C GLU A 44 16.26 3.32 -38.76
N LEU A 45 17.35 4.03 -38.44
CA LEU A 45 17.67 4.47 -37.09
C LEU A 45 16.62 5.45 -36.54
N GLU A 46 16.12 6.37 -37.36
CA GLU A 46 15.02 7.26 -36.97
C GLU A 46 13.77 6.48 -36.61
N ASN A 47 13.40 5.48 -37.43
CA ASN A 47 12.27 4.60 -37.14
C ASN A 47 12.49 3.80 -35.85
N GLU A 48 13.66 3.20 -35.66
CA GLU A 48 13.98 2.43 -34.44
C GLU A 48 13.98 3.32 -33.19
N VAL A 49 14.53 4.53 -33.27
CA VAL A 49 14.51 5.49 -32.16
C VAL A 49 13.08 5.89 -31.80
N THR A 50 12.21 6.10 -32.79
CA THR A 50 10.80 6.40 -32.51
C THR A 50 10.09 5.22 -31.87
N SER A 51 10.25 3.99 -32.35
CA SER A 51 9.62 2.82 -31.75
C SER A 51 10.13 2.52 -30.34
N LEU A 52 11.44 2.70 -30.11
CA LEU A 52 12.02 2.52 -28.79
C LEU A 52 11.52 3.56 -27.79
N LYS A 53 11.34 4.82 -28.23
CA LYS A 53 10.74 5.86 -27.38
C LYS A 53 9.31 5.54 -27.02
N THR A 54 8.47 5.12 -27.96
CA THR A 54 7.07 4.76 -27.66
C THR A 54 7.00 3.57 -26.72
N ALA A 55 7.80 2.52 -26.95
CA ALA A 55 7.87 1.35 -26.07
C ALA A 55 8.36 1.73 -24.66
N MET A 56 9.31 2.66 -24.55
CA MET A 56 9.80 3.16 -23.26
C MET A 56 8.71 3.94 -22.52
N GLU A 57 7.95 4.80 -23.20
CA GLU A 57 6.83 5.54 -22.62
C GLU A 57 5.74 4.60 -22.11
N GLU A 58 5.33 3.62 -22.93
CA GLU A 58 4.35 2.59 -22.56
C GLU A 58 4.82 1.78 -21.35
N THR A 59 6.08 1.31 -21.36
CA THR A 59 6.66 0.56 -20.25
C THR A 59 6.72 1.40 -18.99
N SER A 60 7.10 2.68 -19.09
CA SER A 60 7.16 3.59 -17.94
C SER A 60 5.78 3.85 -17.33
N ALA A 61 4.74 3.93 -18.16
CA ALA A 61 3.36 4.08 -17.71
C ALA A 61 2.88 2.80 -17.01
N ALA A 62 3.15 1.63 -17.59
CA ALA A 62 2.84 0.34 -16.98
C ALA A 62 3.56 0.14 -15.64
N SER A 63 4.85 0.51 -15.52
CA SER A 63 5.57 0.40 -14.25
C SER A 63 4.92 1.24 -13.15
N LYS A 64 4.49 2.47 -13.45
CA LYS A 64 3.79 3.33 -12.47
C LYS A 64 2.46 2.73 -12.00
N THR A 65 1.69 2.13 -12.91
CA THR A 65 0.43 1.50 -12.53
C THR A 65 0.67 0.24 -11.70
N HIS A 66 1.70 -0.55 -12.02
CA HIS A 66 2.10 -1.69 -11.21
C HIS A 66 2.59 -1.28 -9.82
N GLU A 67 3.40 -0.23 -9.69
CA GLU A 67 3.84 0.30 -8.40
C GLU A 67 2.64 0.73 -7.53
N GLN A 68 1.65 1.41 -8.11
CA GLN A 68 0.42 1.79 -7.41
C GLN A 68 -0.38 0.55 -6.96
N LEU A 69 -0.55 -0.43 -7.84
CA LEU A 69 -1.25 -1.67 -7.51
C LEU A 69 -0.55 -2.46 -6.40
N VAL A 70 0.78 -2.50 -6.41
CA VAL A 70 1.57 -3.15 -5.37
C VAL A 70 1.35 -2.44 -4.03
N ALA A 71 1.47 -1.11 -3.99
CA ALA A 71 1.23 -0.34 -2.76
C ALA A 71 -0.19 -0.52 -2.22
N ASP A 72 -1.20 -0.53 -3.10
CA ASP A 72 -2.60 -0.76 -2.72
C ASP A 72 -2.82 -2.19 -2.17
N LEU A 73 -2.19 -3.19 -2.79
CA LEU A 73 -2.27 -4.58 -2.34
C LEU A 73 -1.55 -4.80 -1.01
N GLU A 74 -0.36 -4.22 -0.83
CA GLU A 74 0.39 -4.25 0.44
C GLU A 74 -0.42 -3.61 1.56
N SER A 75 -1.06 -2.47 1.32
CA SER A 75 -1.94 -1.81 2.28
C SER A 75 -3.14 -2.69 2.66
N LYS A 76 -3.77 -3.34 1.69
CA LYS A 76 -4.87 -4.29 1.94
C LYS A 76 -4.41 -5.51 2.73
N ILE A 77 -3.26 -6.09 2.38
CA ILE A 77 -2.69 -7.23 3.08
C ILE A 77 -2.40 -6.86 4.54
N ALA A 78 -1.71 -5.74 4.79
CA ALA A 78 -1.44 -5.26 6.14
C ALA A 78 -2.74 -5.01 6.93
N GLY A 79 -3.78 -4.49 6.28
CA GLY A 79 -5.11 -4.35 6.86
C GLY A 79 -5.74 -5.68 7.26
N TYR A 80 -5.72 -6.68 6.36
CA TYR A 80 -6.26 -8.02 6.63
C TYR A 80 -5.48 -8.78 7.69
N GLU A 81 -4.14 -8.68 7.68
CA GLU A 81 -3.28 -9.30 8.68
C GLU A 81 -3.59 -8.73 10.07
N LYS A 82 -3.69 -7.40 10.20
CA LYS A 82 -4.08 -6.74 11.45
C LYS A 82 -5.48 -7.17 11.91
N ALA A 83 -6.46 -7.21 11.00
CA ALA A 83 -7.81 -7.67 11.33
C ALA A 83 -7.82 -9.12 11.82
N SER A 84 -7.05 -10.00 11.17
CA SER A 84 -6.92 -11.41 11.57
C SER A 84 -6.30 -11.56 12.97
N ILE A 85 -5.23 -10.79 13.26
CA ILE A 85 -4.60 -10.77 14.58
C ILE A 85 -5.60 -10.31 15.64
N ARG A 86 -6.31 -9.20 15.39
CA ARG A 86 -7.33 -8.67 16.32
C ARG A 86 -8.44 -9.69 16.60
N GLN A 87 -8.96 -10.36 15.57
CA GLN A 87 -9.98 -11.40 15.74
C GLN A 87 -9.45 -12.57 16.58
N ARG A 88 -8.24 -13.04 16.29
CA ARG A 88 -7.59 -14.13 17.04
C ARG A 88 -7.42 -13.74 18.52
N VAL A 89 -6.92 -12.54 18.78
CA VAL A 89 -6.66 -12.04 20.13
C VAL A 89 -7.96 -11.82 20.90
N ALA A 90 -9.02 -11.29 20.25
CA ALA A 90 -10.33 -11.13 20.88
C ALA A 90 -10.89 -12.48 21.34
N LEU A 91 -10.84 -13.50 20.48
CA LEU A 91 -11.27 -14.86 20.80
C LEU A 91 -10.46 -15.47 21.96
N GLN A 92 -9.13 -15.30 21.94
CA GLN A 92 -8.25 -15.81 23.01
C GLN A 92 -8.53 -15.17 24.38
N ASN A 93 -8.95 -13.90 24.39
CA ASN A 93 -9.24 -13.16 25.62
C ASN A 93 -10.72 -13.20 26.03
N GLY A 94 -11.54 -14.00 25.34
CA GLY A 94 -12.98 -14.11 25.63
C GLY A 94 -13.78 -12.84 25.35
N LEU A 95 -13.26 -11.95 24.51
CA LEU A 95 -13.97 -10.78 24.01
C LEU A 95 -14.89 -11.20 22.86
N PRO A 96 -16.15 -10.72 22.83
CA PRO A 96 -17.02 -10.95 21.68
C PRO A 96 -16.37 -10.41 20.39
N ILE A 97 -16.53 -11.14 19.27
CA ILE A 97 -15.88 -10.86 17.98
C ILE A 97 -16.20 -9.43 17.47
N GLU A 98 -17.39 -8.92 17.75
CA GLU A 98 -17.83 -7.56 17.41
C GLU A 98 -16.89 -6.46 17.97
N PHE A 99 -16.11 -6.77 19.01
CA PHE A 99 -15.14 -5.85 19.60
C PHE A 99 -13.72 -6.04 19.10
N ALA A 100 -13.44 -7.06 18.27
CA ALA A 100 -12.12 -7.27 17.68
C ALA A 100 -11.64 -6.03 16.90
N ASP A 101 -12.54 -5.40 16.14
CA ASP A 101 -12.20 -4.21 15.35
C ASP A 101 -11.82 -2.99 16.21
N ARG A 102 -12.20 -2.98 17.48
CA ARG A 102 -11.87 -1.90 18.43
C ARG A 102 -10.54 -2.07 19.14
N LEU A 103 -9.89 -3.23 19.02
CA LEU A 103 -8.59 -3.47 19.64
C LEU A 103 -7.53 -2.57 19.00
N ALA A 104 -6.87 -1.76 19.85
CA ALA A 104 -5.82 -0.85 19.43
C ALA A 104 -4.43 -1.47 19.62
N GLY A 105 -3.53 -1.21 18.66
CA GLY A 105 -2.16 -1.71 18.70
C GLY A 105 -1.55 -1.87 17.31
N GLU A 106 -0.23 -1.76 17.24
CA GLU A 106 0.55 -1.99 16.02
C GLU A 106 1.10 -3.43 15.97
N ASP A 107 1.42 -4.00 17.13
CA ASP A 107 1.98 -5.35 17.29
C ASP A 107 1.03 -6.29 18.05
N GLU A 108 1.18 -7.61 17.86
CA GLU A 108 0.35 -8.64 18.51
C GLU A 108 0.35 -8.52 20.04
N GLU A 109 1.48 -8.19 20.66
CA GLU A 109 1.59 -7.97 22.10
C GLU A 109 0.76 -6.77 22.58
N SER A 110 0.80 -5.66 21.82
CA SER A 110 0.05 -4.44 22.16
C SER A 110 -1.46 -4.67 22.04
N ILE A 111 -1.88 -5.39 20.99
CA ILE A 111 -3.29 -5.78 20.76
C ILE A 111 -3.75 -6.72 21.88
N LYS A 112 -2.89 -7.63 22.34
CA LYS A 112 -3.20 -8.54 23.45
C LYS A 112 -3.37 -7.82 24.77
N ALA A 113 -2.50 -6.89 25.11
CA ALA A 113 -2.62 -6.09 26.33
C ALA A 113 -3.92 -5.27 26.34
N ASP A 114 -4.30 -4.70 25.19
CA ASP A 114 -5.56 -3.96 25.06
C ASP A 114 -6.78 -4.88 25.19
N ALA A 115 -6.73 -6.07 24.58
CA ALA A 115 -7.77 -7.08 24.72
C ALA A 115 -7.92 -7.57 26.17
N GLU A 116 -6.82 -7.79 26.90
CA GLU A 116 -6.87 -8.16 28.31
C GLU A 116 -7.55 -7.05 29.15
N ARG A 117 -7.20 -5.77 28.91
CA ARG A 117 -7.86 -4.63 29.54
C ARG A 117 -9.35 -4.59 29.25
N LEU A 118 -9.75 -4.70 27.98
CA LEU A 118 -11.15 -4.64 27.58
C LEU A 118 -11.94 -5.84 28.12
N SER A 119 -11.37 -7.05 28.07
CA SER A 119 -12.01 -8.27 28.59
C SER A 119 -12.35 -8.15 30.08
N SER A 120 -11.56 -7.39 30.86
CA SER A 120 -11.81 -7.19 32.29
C SER A 120 -13.15 -6.50 32.58
N PHE A 121 -13.66 -5.68 31.66
CA PHE A 121 -14.97 -5.03 31.78
C PHE A 121 -16.14 -5.96 31.43
N PHE A 122 -15.90 -7.03 30.66
CA PHE A 122 -16.92 -8.00 30.25
C PHE A 122 -16.96 -9.23 31.15
N LYS A 123 -15.93 -9.45 31.97
CA LYS A 123 -15.97 -10.51 32.99
C LYS A 123 -17.15 -10.22 33.91
N PRO A 124 -18.09 -11.18 34.07
CA PRO A 124 -19.21 -10.98 34.98
C PRO A 124 -18.61 -10.70 36.36
N SER A 125 -18.91 -9.52 36.91
CA SER A 125 -18.77 -9.29 38.34
C SER A 125 -19.57 -10.40 38.99
N GLN A 126 -18.91 -11.37 39.62
CA GLN A 126 -19.61 -12.43 40.33
C GLN A 126 -20.58 -11.72 41.27
N PRO A 127 -21.91 -11.95 41.16
CA PRO A 127 -22.85 -11.34 42.08
C PRO A 127 -22.45 -11.84 43.46
N VAL A 128 -21.83 -10.96 44.24
CA VAL A 128 -21.49 -11.26 45.62
C VAL A 128 -22.83 -11.48 46.30
N ALA A 129 -23.06 -12.70 46.76
CA ALA A 129 -24.28 -13.02 47.48
C ALA A 129 -24.43 -11.99 48.62
N PRO A 130 -25.63 -11.41 48.82
CA PRO A 130 -25.82 -10.45 49.88
C PRO A 130 -25.38 -11.09 51.20
N LEU A 131 -24.66 -10.32 52.01
CA LEU A 131 -24.27 -10.76 53.35
C LEU A 131 -25.53 -11.20 54.07
N LYS A 132 -25.46 -12.36 54.75
CA LYS A 132 -26.55 -12.84 55.59
C LYS A 132 -26.93 -11.72 56.57
N SER A 133 -28.21 -11.33 56.59
CA SER A 133 -28.68 -10.36 57.57
C SER A 133 -28.38 -10.89 58.98
N VAL A 134 -27.68 -10.08 59.77
CA VAL A 134 -27.44 -10.29 61.20
C VAL A 134 -28.42 -9.51 62.06
N GLU A 135 -29.41 -8.85 61.45
CA GLU A 135 -30.49 -8.27 62.22
C GLU A 135 -31.24 -9.39 62.94
N PRO A 136 -31.41 -9.28 64.26
CA PRO A 136 -32.28 -10.21 64.97
C PRO A 136 -33.65 -10.11 64.32
N ASN A 137 -34.21 -11.25 63.94
CA ASN A 137 -35.59 -11.34 63.49
C ASN A 137 -36.45 -11.00 64.72
N VAL A 138 -36.72 -9.71 64.92
CA VAL A 138 -37.75 -9.25 65.84
C VAL A 138 -39.04 -9.61 65.14
N GLN A 139 -39.44 -10.88 65.31
CA GLN A 139 -40.85 -11.19 65.27
C GLN A 139 -41.44 -10.27 66.33
N GLU A 140 -42.15 -9.24 65.87
CA GLU A 140 -43.06 -8.46 66.70
C GLU A 140 -44.12 -9.45 67.19
N ASP A 141 -43.77 -10.26 68.18
CA ASP A 141 -44.74 -10.87 69.07
C ASP A 141 -45.33 -9.69 69.86
N GLU A 142 -46.25 -8.96 69.23
CA GLU A 142 -47.05 -7.91 69.87
C GLU A 142 -47.63 -8.44 71.19
N ASP A 143 -47.95 -9.75 71.23
CA ASP A 143 -48.36 -10.51 72.40
C ASP A 143 -47.32 -10.54 73.54
N ALA A 144 -46.03 -10.59 73.25
CA ALA A 144 -44.97 -10.61 74.26
C ALA A 144 -44.81 -9.24 74.95
N ASP A 145 -44.95 -8.16 74.17
CA ASP A 145 -44.91 -6.80 74.71
C ASP A 145 -46.23 -6.44 75.42
N LEU A 146 -47.39 -6.90 74.91
CA LEU A 146 -48.67 -6.78 75.62
C LEU A 146 -48.65 -7.54 76.95
N ARG A 147 -48.08 -8.76 76.99
CA ARG A 147 -47.94 -9.54 78.23
C ARG A 147 -47.09 -8.81 79.26
N LYS A 148 -45.97 -8.20 78.87
CA LYS A 148 -45.14 -7.39 79.78
C LYS A 148 -45.90 -6.17 80.30
N MET A 149 -46.72 -5.52 79.46
CA MET A 149 -47.52 -4.37 79.87
C MET A 149 -48.62 -4.76 80.87
N LEU A 150 -49.33 -5.88 80.63
CA LEU A 150 -50.31 -6.43 81.56
C LEU A 150 -49.67 -6.86 82.88
N GLN A 151 -48.51 -7.49 82.85
CA GLN A 151 -47.79 -7.90 84.06
C GLN A 151 -47.37 -6.69 84.91
N ASN A 152 -46.95 -5.59 84.26
CA ASN A 152 -46.63 -4.34 84.95
C ASN A 152 -47.86 -3.62 85.50
N LEU A 153 -49.03 -3.75 84.88
CA LEU A 153 -50.29 -3.24 85.43
C LEU A 153 -50.77 -4.05 86.63
N THR A 154 -50.60 -5.37 86.59
CA THR A 154 -51.00 -6.27 87.68
C THR A 154 -50.12 -6.09 88.91
N ASN A 155 -48.82 -5.84 88.73
CA ASN A 155 -47.88 -5.60 89.84
C ASN A 155 -47.93 -4.17 90.42
N ARG A 156 -48.71 -3.25 89.84
CA ARG A 156 -48.85 -1.86 90.32
C ARG A 156 -50.10 -1.64 91.19
N GLY A 157 -50.85 -2.70 91.47
CA GLY A 157 -52.05 -2.68 92.29
C GLY A 157 -51.90 -3.54 93.55
N GLU A 158 -50.87 -3.28 94.37
CA GLU A 158 -50.84 -3.55 95.80
C GLU A 158 -50.27 -2.33 96.55
#